data_AF-A0A7X3TQS9-F1
#
_entry.id   AF-A0A7X3TQS9-F1
#
_cell.length_a   1.000
_cell.length_b   1.000
_cell.length_c   1.000
_cell.angle_alpha   90.00
_cell.angle_beta   90.00
_cell.angle_gamma   90.00
#
_symmetry.space_group_name_H-M   'P 1'
#
loop_
_entity.id
_entity.type
_entity.pdbx_description
1 polymer ?
#
loop_
_entity_poly.entity_id
_entity_poly.type
_entity_poly.pdbx_seq_one_letter_code
_entity_poly.pdbx_strand_id
1 'polypeptide(L)'
;MLRTLCKRPHARESMRKFLQKTKLAAYGLLGSLALASCGFDEGGITHVPRNRTLILGLPQMRDYDSFNPFIVGTQSPGFDYLFEPLYFYNAYVEKDHIIPWIATSHEYNADYTEVTIHIRQGVRWSDGRPWTAHDLKFTVDMLKAHAPELAFSTDMDTWVAAVEVPDSLTARFVLKAPNPRFVFSYFTYNFGNGIHIVPKHIWEGEDPTSFKNLDLARGLPVVSGPYRLALSEPQQRLWDLREDWWAAQIGFQRLPRVERIIYLPQGDENKWVQLILANQMDQCIDLRPSNIKTLLDQNPNVTTWSGRQLPYGYRDWWPPALGFNNLEPPFDDPDMRWAVNHAIDREQLVAIGWQGAGEYTLLPFPHFPPLMHYINQVQDLLAKYPVGKHDLAQTAAIMERKGWSRDAEGMWQRDGERLRIPVVVFPSLFQDFTPVLVEQLRRAGFDASFRMFS
;
A
#
# COMPACT_ATOMS: atom_id res chain seq x y z
N MET A 1 77.34 -10.45 11.08
CA MET A 1 77.64 -9.65 12.29
C MET A 1 76.47 -9.77 13.25
N LEU A 2 76.74 -10.29 14.46
CA LEU A 2 75.94 -10.33 15.71
C LEU A 2 74.49 -10.87 15.64
N ARG A 3 74.16 -12.05 16.23
CA ARG A 3 73.99 -12.37 17.68
C ARG A 3 72.94 -11.44 18.33
N THR A 4 71.91 -11.87 19.07
CA THR A 4 71.79 -12.96 20.06
C THR A 4 70.35 -13.01 20.65
N LEU A 5 69.99 -14.15 21.27
CA LEU A 5 69.04 -14.33 22.41
C LEU A 5 67.52 -14.27 22.09
N CYS A 6 66.60 -15.04 22.69
CA CYS A 6 66.60 -16.25 23.52
C CYS A 6 65.11 -16.63 23.76
N LYS A 7 64.81 -17.94 23.77
CA LYS A 7 63.80 -18.67 24.59
C LYS A 7 62.30 -18.25 24.66
N ARG A 8 61.44 -19.24 24.32
CA ARG A 8 60.01 -19.46 24.68
C ARG A 8 59.80 -19.57 26.23
N PRO A 9 58.60 -19.77 26.85
CA PRO A 9 57.23 -20.03 26.34
C PRO A 9 56.08 -19.29 27.14
N HIS A 10 54.82 -19.69 26.89
CA HIS A 10 53.57 -19.44 27.66
C HIS A 10 52.72 -18.20 27.36
N ALA A 11 51.80 -18.35 26.40
CA ALA A 11 50.56 -17.57 26.35
C ALA A 11 49.41 -18.40 25.77
N ARG A 12 48.90 -19.37 26.54
CA ARG A 12 47.62 -20.05 26.27
C ARG A 12 46.54 -19.75 27.33
N GLU A 13 46.78 -18.78 28.21
CA GLU A 13 45.83 -18.39 29.28
C GLU A 13 45.31 -16.95 29.20
N SER A 14 45.83 -16.08 28.31
CA SER A 14 45.36 -14.69 28.22
C SER A 14 44.21 -14.45 27.23
N MET A 15 43.89 -15.42 26.36
CA MET A 15 42.83 -15.26 25.34
C MET A 15 41.41 -15.52 25.88
N ARG A 16 41.28 -16.12 27.08
CA ARG A 16 39.98 -16.33 27.76
C ARG A 16 39.50 -15.12 28.56
N LYS A 17 40.37 -14.18 28.92
CA LYS A 17 39.99 -12.97 29.68
C LYS A 17 39.72 -11.73 28.81
N PHE A 18 40.08 -11.76 27.53
CA PHE A 18 39.77 -10.67 26.58
C PHE A 18 38.38 -10.83 25.91
N LEU A 19 37.79 -12.04 25.96
CA LEU A 19 36.45 -12.34 25.42
C LEU A 19 35.29 -12.10 26.41
N GLN A 20 35.56 -11.53 27.59
CA GLN A 20 34.57 -11.32 28.66
C GLN A 20 34.25 -9.84 28.96
N LYS A 21 34.77 -8.86 28.20
CA LYS A 21 34.54 -7.42 28.45
C LYS A 21 33.98 -6.60 27.29
N THR A 22 33.45 -7.22 26.24
CA THR A 22 32.79 -6.52 25.11
C THR A 22 31.39 -7.05 24.79
N LYS A 23 30.71 -7.66 25.76
CA LYS A 23 29.27 -7.98 25.67
C LYS A 23 28.44 -7.00 26.51
N LEU A 24 28.40 -5.74 26.08
CA LEU A 24 27.46 -4.74 26.64
C LEU A 24 27.31 -3.57 25.64
N ALA A 25 26.71 -3.86 24.49
CA ALA A 25 26.11 -2.89 23.57
C ALA A 25 25.53 -3.66 22.37
N ALA A 26 24.28 -4.12 22.48
CA ALA A 26 23.36 -4.50 21.37
C ALA A 26 22.30 -5.50 21.85
N TYR A 27 21.55 -5.18 22.92
CA TYR A 27 20.26 -5.80 23.24
C TYR A 27 19.48 -4.78 24.08
N GLY A 28 18.98 -3.73 23.42
CA GLY A 28 18.10 -2.73 24.00
C GLY A 28 16.81 -2.68 23.21
N LEU A 29 15.69 -2.83 23.92
CA LEU A 29 14.30 -2.84 23.46
C LEU A 29 13.81 -4.11 22.73
N LEU A 30 13.73 -5.20 23.47
CA LEU A 30 12.60 -6.14 23.39
C LEU A 30 12.07 -6.27 24.82
N GLY A 31 11.23 -5.31 25.20
CA GLY A 31 10.51 -5.34 26.47
C GLY A 31 9.59 -6.55 26.48
N SER A 32 9.90 -7.45 27.40
CA SER A 32 9.08 -8.56 27.87
C SER A 32 7.58 -8.23 27.92
N LEU A 33 6.78 -8.93 27.11
CA LEU A 33 5.36 -9.17 27.38
C LEU A 33 5.27 -10.03 28.64
N ALA A 34 5.30 -9.38 29.80
CA ALA A 34 5.13 -10.04 31.09
C ALA A 34 3.63 -10.33 31.34
N LEU A 35 3.33 -11.59 31.58
CA LEU A 35 2.04 -12.07 32.07
C LEU A 35 1.91 -11.78 33.57
N ALA A 36 0.77 -11.19 33.93
CA ALA A 36 0.12 -11.13 35.26
C ALA A 36 0.73 -10.23 36.36
N SER A 37 0.03 -9.13 36.64
CA SER A 37 -0.38 -8.70 37.99
C SER A 37 -1.33 -7.49 37.86
N CYS A 38 -2.50 -7.54 38.49
CA CYS A 38 -3.41 -6.40 38.58
C CYS A 38 -2.74 -5.25 39.33
N GLY A 39 -2.89 -4.01 38.83
CA GLY A 39 -2.63 -2.78 39.57
C GLY A 39 -1.80 -1.77 38.79
N PHE A 40 -2.49 -0.76 38.22
CA PHE A 40 -2.01 0.54 37.73
C PHE A 40 -0.69 0.57 36.92
N ASP A 41 -0.84 0.75 35.61
CA ASP A 41 0.22 0.86 34.60
C ASP A 41 1.13 2.08 34.81
N GLU A 42 2.43 1.85 35.01
CA GLU A 42 3.48 2.82 34.69
C GLU A 42 3.48 3.04 33.16
N GLY A 43 2.98 4.20 32.70
CA GLY A 43 3.09 4.63 31.29
C GLY A 43 1.79 5.05 30.60
N GLY A 44 0.62 4.97 31.25
CA GLY A 44 -0.63 5.52 30.73
C GLY A 44 -1.25 4.78 29.53
N ILE A 45 -0.63 3.72 29.02
CA ILE A 45 -1.18 2.86 27.96
C ILE A 45 -1.84 1.66 28.61
N THR A 46 -3.15 1.48 28.39
CA THR A 46 -3.92 0.37 28.94
C THR A 46 -3.35 -0.98 28.51
N HIS A 47 -3.20 -1.94 29.41
CA HIS A 47 -2.85 -3.31 29.03
C HIS A 47 -4.00 -4.03 28.30
N VAL A 48 -3.72 -4.57 27.10
CA VAL A 48 -4.66 -5.41 26.32
C VAL A 48 -4.06 -6.81 26.11
N PRO A 49 -4.74 -7.90 26.55
CA PRO A 49 -4.25 -9.28 26.38
C PRO A 49 -3.96 -9.66 24.93
N ARG A 50 -2.95 -10.50 24.71
CA ARG A 50 -2.49 -10.92 23.37
C ARG A 50 -3.59 -11.49 22.46
N ASN A 51 -4.55 -12.24 23.01
CA ASN A 51 -5.67 -12.83 22.26
C ASN A 51 -6.76 -11.82 21.84
N ARG A 52 -6.65 -10.56 22.29
CA ARG A 52 -7.51 -9.42 21.87
C ARG A 52 -6.70 -8.35 21.12
N THR A 53 -5.45 -8.66 20.77
CA THR A 53 -4.51 -7.75 20.12
C THR A 53 -4.12 -8.30 18.75
N LEU A 54 -4.23 -7.47 17.71
CA LEU A 54 -3.75 -7.74 16.35
C LEU A 54 -2.43 -7.01 16.12
N ILE A 55 -1.37 -7.75 15.80
CA ILE A 55 -0.03 -7.21 15.56
C ILE A 55 0.32 -7.32 14.07
N LEU A 56 0.56 -6.18 13.42
CA LEU A 56 0.88 -6.09 12.00
C LEU A 56 2.32 -5.62 11.78
N GLY A 57 3.04 -6.36 10.95
CA GLY A 57 4.34 -5.95 10.41
C GLY A 57 4.14 -5.05 9.19
N LEU A 58 4.82 -3.90 9.20
CA LEU A 58 4.84 -2.98 8.07
C LEU A 58 6.29 -2.53 7.79
N PRO A 59 6.55 -1.96 6.61
CA PRO A 59 7.76 -1.19 6.35
C PRO A 59 7.93 -0.02 7.34
N GLN A 60 8.86 0.87 7.05
CA GLN A 60 9.10 2.04 7.90
C GLN A 60 7.88 2.96 7.98
N MET A 61 7.64 3.51 9.17
CA MET A 61 6.62 4.51 9.44
C MET A 61 7.29 5.89 9.49
N ARG A 62 6.88 6.79 8.59
CA ARG A 62 7.47 8.15 8.46
C ARG A 62 6.58 9.23 9.03
N ASP A 63 5.29 8.96 9.13
CA ASP A 63 4.20 9.81 9.57
C ASP A 63 3.90 9.69 11.08
N TYR A 64 4.85 9.18 11.88
CA TYR A 64 4.60 8.87 13.29
C TYR A 64 4.21 10.11 14.11
N ASP A 65 4.56 11.31 13.68
CA ASP A 65 4.30 12.57 14.37
C ASP A 65 3.19 13.43 13.73
N SER A 66 2.44 12.91 12.76
CA SER A 66 1.36 13.64 12.08
C SER A 66 0.21 12.73 11.67
N PHE A 67 -1.02 13.16 11.97
CA PHE A 67 -2.28 12.53 11.56
C PHE A 67 -3.13 13.48 10.69
N ASN A 68 -2.46 14.35 9.94
CA ASN A 68 -3.09 15.18 8.92
C ASN A 68 -3.17 14.41 7.58
N PRO A 69 -4.37 14.09 7.07
CA PRO A 69 -4.54 13.33 5.83
C PRO A 69 -4.31 14.11 4.55
N PHE A 70 -4.02 15.41 4.63
CA PHE A 70 -3.96 16.29 3.47
C PHE A 70 -2.56 16.75 3.10
N ILE A 71 -1.55 16.46 3.94
CA ILE A 71 -0.15 16.75 3.61
C ILE A 71 0.31 15.84 2.47
N VAL A 72 0.72 16.45 1.36
CA VAL A 72 1.19 15.74 0.16
C VAL A 72 2.40 14.85 0.49
N GLY A 73 2.37 13.61 -0.01
CA GLY A 73 3.45 12.63 0.21
C GLY A 73 3.40 11.92 1.55
N THR A 74 2.39 12.18 2.39
CA THR A 74 2.14 11.41 3.61
C THR A 74 1.75 9.98 3.25
N GLN A 75 2.44 9.01 3.85
CA GLN A 75 1.98 7.62 3.88
C GLN A 75 1.19 7.44 5.17
N SER A 76 0.01 6.85 5.10
CA SER A 76 -0.94 6.86 6.21
C SER A 76 -1.35 5.47 6.70
N PRO A 77 -0.43 4.56 7.05
CA PRO A 77 -0.84 3.25 7.56
C PRO A 77 -1.73 3.39 8.80
N GLY A 78 -2.96 2.85 8.70
CA GLY A 78 -3.92 2.78 9.80
C GLY A 78 -4.86 3.99 9.91
N PHE A 79 -4.86 4.93 8.95
CA PHE A 79 -5.90 5.96 8.89
C PHE A 79 -7.30 5.38 8.68
N ASP A 80 -7.39 4.23 8.02
CA ASP A 80 -8.66 3.52 7.77
C ASP A 80 -9.35 3.06 9.07
N TYR A 81 -8.62 2.99 10.19
CA TYR A 81 -9.21 2.69 11.50
C TYR A 81 -9.77 3.93 12.21
N LEU A 82 -9.38 5.11 11.74
CA LEU A 82 -9.65 6.42 12.34
C LEU A 82 -10.71 7.18 11.52
N PHE A 83 -10.50 7.31 10.22
CA PHE A 83 -11.36 8.07 9.33
C PHE A 83 -12.19 7.10 8.50
N GLU A 84 -13.50 7.12 8.70
CA GLU A 84 -14.40 6.29 7.90
C GLU A 84 -14.89 7.06 6.66
N PRO A 85 -15.01 6.38 5.51
CA PRO A 85 -15.49 7.01 4.28
C PRO A 85 -17.01 7.13 4.26
N LEU A 86 -17.53 7.87 3.27
CA LEU A 86 -18.97 7.87 2.99
C LEU A 86 -19.44 6.50 2.49
N TYR A 87 -18.61 5.86 1.66
CA TYR A 87 -18.86 4.54 1.07
C TYR A 87 -17.59 3.69 1.06
N PHE A 88 -17.73 2.37 1.13
CA PHE A 88 -16.66 1.42 0.78
C PHE A 88 -16.88 0.85 -0.63
N TYR A 89 -15.80 0.46 -1.31
CA TYR A 89 -15.87 -0.27 -2.58
C TYR A 89 -15.41 -1.72 -2.44
N ASN A 90 -16.16 -2.65 -3.04
CA ASN A 90 -15.79 -4.05 -3.15
C ASN A 90 -15.67 -4.47 -4.64
N ALA A 91 -14.42 -4.64 -5.08
CA ALA A 91 -14.11 -5.03 -6.46
C ALA A 91 -14.47 -6.49 -6.82
N TYR A 92 -14.80 -7.33 -5.82
CA TYR A 92 -15.04 -8.76 -6.00
C TYR A 92 -16.50 -9.12 -6.24
N VAL A 93 -17.40 -8.14 -6.21
CA VAL A 93 -18.84 -8.35 -6.45
C VAL A 93 -19.28 -7.59 -7.70
N GLU A 94 -20.18 -8.19 -8.46
CA GLU A 94 -20.70 -7.59 -9.71
C GLU A 94 -21.73 -6.48 -9.42
N LYS A 95 -22.58 -6.69 -8.42
CA LYS A 95 -23.63 -5.76 -7.98
C LYS A 95 -23.35 -5.28 -6.58
N ASP A 96 -23.89 -4.12 -6.24
CA ASP A 96 -23.80 -3.51 -4.91
C ASP A 96 -22.34 -3.35 -4.44
N HIS A 97 -21.44 -3.09 -5.41
CA HIS A 97 -20.01 -2.91 -5.18
C HIS A 97 -19.69 -1.62 -4.41
N ILE A 98 -20.61 -0.64 -4.40
CA ILE A 98 -20.54 0.52 -3.52
C ILE A 98 -21.38 0.23 -2.27
N ILE A 99 -20.73 0.19 -1.11
CA ILE A 99 -21.33 -0.17 0.16
C ILE A 99 -21.54 1.12 0.97
N PRO A 100 -22.81 1.54 1.20
CA PRO A 100 -23.11 2.70 2.04
C PRO A 100 -22.57 2.54 3.45
N TRP A 101 -21.83 3.55 3.93
CA TRP A 101 -21.25 3.58 5.27
C TRP A 101 -21.75 4.78 6.06
N ILE A 102 -20.98 5.88 6.14
CA ILE A 102 -21.46 7.15 6.73
C ILE A 102 -22.60 7.74 5.88
N ALA A 103 -22.51 7.65 4.56
CA ALA A 103 -23.64 8.00 3.70
C ALA A 103 -24.62 6.82 3.57
N THR A 104 -25.91 7.12 3.43
CA THR A 104 -26.96 6.14 3.14
C THR A 104 -27.26 6.04 1.65
N SER A 105 -27.15 7.14 0.91
CA SER A 105 -27.38 7.20 -0.54
C SER A 105 -26.82 8.47 -1.17
N HIS A 106 -26.71 8.48 -2.49
CA HIS A 106 -26.44 9.67 -3.29
C HIS A 106 -27.24 9.63 -4.59
N GLU A 107 -27.57 10.81 -5.09
CA GLU A 107 -28.39 10.99 -6.29
C GLU A 107 -27.83 12.12 -7.15
N TYR A 108 -27.58 11.82 -8.42
CA TYR A 108 -27.18 12.83 -9.41
C TYR A 108 -28.42 13.41 -10.09
N ASN A 109 -28.35 14.67 -10.48
CA ASN A 109 -29.30 15.22 -11.46
C ASN A 109 -29.03 14.63 -12.88
N ALA A 110 -29.94 14.88 -13.81
CA ALA A 110 -29.95 14.22 -15.12
C ALA A 110 -28.69 14.50 -15.99
N ASP A 111 -28.04 15.63 -15.77
CA ASP A 111 -26.84 16.10 -16.48
C ASP A 111 -25.55 15.93 -15.66
N TYR A 112 -25.62 15.29 -14.48
CA TYR A 112 -24.48 15.03 -13.60
C TYR A 112 -23.71 16.28 -13.15
N THR A 113 -24.38 17.43 -13.11
CA THR A 113 -23.83 18.71 -12.62
C THR A 113 -24.15 18.97 -11.16
N GLU A 114 -25.05 18.19 -10.56
CA GLU A 114 -25.34 18.21 -9.14
C GLU A 114 -25.37 16.80 -8.57
N VAL A 115 -24.93 16.64 -7.32
CA VAL A 115 -25.11 15.41 -6.56
C VAL A 115 -25.52 15.71 -5.13
N THR A 116 -26.60 15.08 -4.69
CA THR A 116 -27.05 15.14 -3.30
C THR A 116 -26.63 13.86 -2.59
N ILE A 117 -25.99 14.01 -1.42
CA ILE A 117 -25.53 12.93 -0.56
C ILE A 117 -26.33 12.99 0.74
N HIS A 118 -26.91 11.86 1.13
CA HIS A 118 -27.63 11.68 2.39
C HIS A 118 -26.76 10.97 3.41
N ILE A 119 -26.72 11.51 4.62
CA ILE A 119 -25.86 11.07 5.71
C ILE A 119 -26.69 10.29 6.71
N ARG A 120 -26.11 9.20 7.20
CA ARG A 120 -26.70 8.34 8.21
C ARG A 120 -26.93 9.13 9.49
N GLN A 121 -28.15 9.03 10.02
CA GLN A 121 -28.48 9.62 11.31
C GLN A 121 -27.71 8.93 12.45
N GLY A 122 -27.21 9.73 13.39
CA GLY A 122 -26.59 9.23 14.63
C GLY A 122 -25.08 8.96 14.55
N VAL A 123 -24.44 9.28 13.42
CA VAL A 123 -22.96 9.27 13.31
C VAL A 123 -22.37 10.32 14.26
N ARG A 124 -21.32 9.94 14.99
CA ARG A 124 -20.65 10.80 15.98
C ARG A 124 -19.13 10.68 15.85
N TRP A 125 -18.48 11.82 16.08
CA TRP A 125 -17.05 11.91 16.32
C TRP A 125 -16.67 11.30 17.68
N SER A 126 -15.39 11.00 17.87
CA SER A 126 -14.83 10.40 19.10
C SER A 126 -14.88 11.31 20.33
N ASP A 127 -15.16 12.59 20.15
CA ASP A 127 -15.43 13.52 21.25
C ASP A 127 -16.93 13.65 21.57
N GLY A 128 -17.77 12.80 20.94
CA GLY A 128 -19.22 12.74 21.12
C GLY A 128 -20.01 13.74 20.29
N ARG A 129 -19.37 14.69 19.59
CA ARG A 129 -20.09 15.64 18.73
C ARG A 129 -20.72 14.93 17.52
N PRO A 130 -21.88 15.39 17.04
CA PRO A 130 -22.47 14.85 15.82
C PRO A 130 -21.53 15.02 14.63
N TRP A 131 -21.43 13.99 13.80
CA TRP A 131 -20.84 14.08 12.46
C TRP A 131 -21.94 14.52 11.48
N THR A 132 -21.69 15.56 10.69
CA THR A 132 -22.75 16.19 9.88
C THR A 132 -22.30 16.58 8.47
N ALA A 133 -23.27 16.93 7.63
CA ALA A 133 -23.05 17.54 6.32
C ALA A 133 -22.19 18.81 6.38
N HIS A 134 -22.14 19.51 7.53
CA HIS A 134 -21.28 20.67 7.72
C HIS A 134 -19.79 20.30 7.82
N ASP A 135 -19.45 19.13 8.35
CA ASP A 135 -18.06 18.63 8.38
C ASP A 135 -17.58 18.28 6.97
N LEU A 136 -18.47 17.65 6.18
CA LEU A 136 -18.23 17.36 4.77
C LEU A 136 -18.03 18.65 3.96
N LYS A 137 -18.94 19.62 4.09
CA LYS A 137 -18.81 20.93 3.45
C LYS A 137 -17.52 21.63 3.84
N PHE A 138 -17.23 21.69 5.15
CA PHE A 138 -16.02 22.34 5.65
C PHE A 138 -14.76 21.71 5.05
N THR A 139 -14.68 20.38 5.03
CA THR A 139 -13.53 19.66 4.48
C THR A 139 -13.31 20.03 3.00
N VAL A 140 -14.38 20.01 2.20
CA VAL A 140 -14.31 20.32 0.77
C VAL A 140 -13.95 21.78 0.50
N ASP A 141 -14.58 22.71 1.23
CA ASP A 141 -14.29 24.13 1.09
C ASP A 141 -12.86 24.46 1.51
N MET A 142 -12.37 23.84 2.60
CA MET A 142 -10.98 23.97 3.07
C MET A 142 -10.01 23.48 2.00
N LEU A 143 -10.22 22.28 1.44
CA LEU A 143 -9.37 21.74 0.38
C LEU A 143 -9.34 22.64 -0.84
N LYS A 144 -10.51 23.10 -1.30
CA LYS A 144 -10.64 24.00 -2.43
C LYS A 144 -9.90 25.34 -2.20
N ALA A 145 -9.97 25.90 -0.99
CA ALA A 145 -9.33 27.16 -0.65
C ALA A 145 -7.78 27.09 -0.63
N HIS A 146 -7.21 25.89 -0.48
CA HIS A 146 -5.77 25.66 -0.39
C HIS A 146 -5.21 24.95 -1.64
N ALA A 147 -5.87 25.07 -2.80
CA ALA A 147 -5.33 24.51 -4.03
C ALA A 147 -4.08 25.30 -4.50
N PRO A 148 -2.96 24.64 -4.88
CA PRO A 148 -2.75 23.19 -5.02
C PRO A 148 -1.98 22.52 -3.86
N GLU A 149 -1.94 23.15 -2.68
CA GLU A 149 -1.02 22.82 -1.57
C GLU A 149 -1.36 21.51 -0.85
N LEU A 150 -2.64 21.12 -0.83
CA LEU A 150 -3.11 19.93 -0.12
C LEU A 150 -3.49 18.79 -1.08
N ALA A 151 -3.41 17.54 -0.61
CA ALA A 151 -3.95 16.39 -1.35
C ALA A 151 -5.46 16.61 -1.64
N PHE A 152 -5.90 16.30 -2.87
CA PHE A 152 -7.25 16.55 -3.39
C PHE A 152 -7.69 18.03 -3.50
N SER A 153 -6.86 19.01 -3.10
CA SER A 153 -7.23 20.44 -3.20
C SER A 153 -7.51 20.88 -4.63
N THR A 154 -6.62 20.51 -5.55
CA THR A 154 -6.75 20.81 -6.98
C THR A 154 -7.99 20.15 -7.57
N ASP A 155 -8.30 18.92 -7.16
CA ASP A 155 -9.53 18.23 -7.56
C ASP A 155 -10.78 18.95 -7.06
N MET A 156 -10.82 19.33 -5.78
CA MET A 156 -11.95 20.04 -5.19
C MET A 156 -12.16 21.41 -5.82
N ASP A 157 -11.08 22.16 -6.11
CA ASP A 157 -11.23 23.39 -6.91
C ASP A 157 -11.67 23.09 -8.34
N THR A 158 -11.11 22.08 -9.02
CA THR A 158 -11.49 21.76 -10.40
C THR A 158 -12.97 21.39 -10.54
N TRP A 159 -13.50 20.59 -9.62
CA TRP A 159 -14.82 19.99 -9.78
C TRP A 159 -15.94 20.69 -9.01
N VAL A 160 -15.66 21.30 -7.85
CA VAL A 160 -16.73 21.78 -6.96
C VAL A 160 -16.97 23.28 -7.14
N ALA A 161 -18.16 23.65 -7.61
CA ALA A 161 -18.60 25.04 -7.63
C ALA A 161 -19.02 25.48 -6.22
N ALA A 162 -19.90 24.70 -5.58
CA ALA A 162 -20.38 24.94 -4.22
C ALA A 162 -20.79 23.63 -3.53
N VAL A 163 -20.77 23.65 -2.19
CA VAL A 163 -21.44 22.64 -1.36
C VAL A 163 -22.50 23.36 -0.52
N GLU A 164 -23.74 22.92 -0.66
CA GLU A 164 -24.90 23.45 0.05
C GLU A 164 -25.39 22.40 1.05
N VAL A 165 -25.79 22.85 2.23
CA VAL A 165 -26.19 21.98 3.34
C VAL A 165 -27.58 22.42 3.80
N PRO A 166 -28.66 21.95 3.15
CA PRO A 166 -30.02 22.35 3.51
C PRO A 166 -30.42 21.90 4.92
N ASP A 167 -29.81 20.83 5.43
CA ASP A 167 -29.94 20.32 6.79
C ASP A 167 -28.68 19.54 7.21
N SER A 168 -28.56 19.17 8.48
CA SER A 168 -27.34 18.53 9.01
C SER A 168 -27.02 17.14 8.44
N LEU A 169 -27.95 16.49 7.73
CA LEU A 169 -27.80 15.14 7.16
C LEU A 169 -27.85 15.13 5.63
N THR A 170 -27.90 16.29 4.98
CA THR A 170 -27.96 16.39 3.52
C THR A 170 -26.90 17.37 3.02
N ALA A 171 -26.07 16.92 2.09
CA ALA A 171 -25.11 17.77 1.37
C ALA A 171 -25.38 17.72 -0.12
N ARG A 172 -25.62 18.88 -0.74
CA ARG A 172 -25.77 19.05 -2.19
C ARG A 172 -24.52 19.69 -2.76
N PHE A 173 -23.82 18.95 -3.62
CA PHE A 173 -22.70 19.46 -4.38
C PHE A 173 -23.20 20.02 -5.71
N VAL A 174 -22.79 21.24 -6.03
CA VAL A 174 -22.90 21.83 -7.37
C VAL A 174 -21.53 21.71 -8.02
N LEU A 175 -21.47 21.08 -9.18
CA LEU A 175 -20.24 20.78 -9.90
C LEU A 175 -19.99 21.80 -11.02
N LYS A 176 -18.72 22.10 -11.31
CA LYS A 176 -18.32 23.01 -12.39
C LYS A 176 -18.54 22.39 -13.79
N ALA A 177 -18.64 21.07 -13.88
CA ALA A 177 -18.90 20.32 -15.11
C ALA A 177 -19.54 18.96 -14.81
N PRO A 178 -20.25 18.32 -15.77
CA PRO A 178 -20.79 16.97 -15.63
C PRO A 178 -19.76 15.95 -15.16
N ASN A 179 -20.03 15.24 -14.05
CA ASN A 179 -19.15 14.18 -13.55
C ASN A 179 -19.94 13.05 -12.87
N PRO A 180 -20.33 11.98 -13.61
CA PRO A 180 -21.08 10.85 -13.07
C PRO A 180 -20.26 9.97 -12.10
N ARG A 181 -18.94 10.22 -11.98
CA ARG A 181 -18.03 9.45 -11.12
C ARG A 181 -17.61 10.19 -9.86
N PHE A 182 -18.08 11.43 -9.64
CA PHE A 182 -17.60 12.30 -8.58
C PHE A 182 -17.60 11.62 -7.19
N VAL A 183 -18.72 11.01 -6.78
CA VAL A 183 -18.84 10.30 -5.50
C VAL A 183 -17.91 9.09 -5.42
N PHE A 184 -17.77 8.33 -6.51
CA PHE A 184 -16.88 7.17 -6.56
C PHE A 184 -15.41 7.59 -6.44
N SER A 185 -15.00 8.63 -7.16
CA SER A 185 -13.62 9.10 -7.20
C SER A 185 -13.16 9.75 -5.90
N TYR A 186 -14.04 10.46 -5.18
CA TYR A 186 -13.63 11.31 -4.06
C TYR A 186 -14.19 10.90 -2.69
N PHE A 187 -15.33 10.21 -2.63
CA PHE A 187 -16.00 9.91 -1.35
C PHE A 187 -16.23 8.42 -1.10
N THR A 188 -15.78 7.57 -2.03
CA THR A 188 -15.81 6.12 -1.88
C THR A 188 -14.42 5.62 -1.62
N TYR A 189 -14.20 4.96 -0.48
CA TYR A 189 -12.93 4.33 -0.18
C TYR A 189 -12.66 3.19 -1.14
N ASN A 190 -11.67 3.39 -2.01
CA ASN A 190 -11.24 2.40 -2.99
C ASN A 190 -9.71 2.41 -3.07
N PHE A 191 -9.07 1.29 -2.70
CA PHE A 191 -7.62 1.12 -2.85
C PHE A 191 -6.77 2.22 -2.19
N GLY A 192 -7.15 2.66 -0.99
CA GLY A 192 -6.48 3.75 -0.27
C GLY A 192 -6.81 5.16 -0.79
N ASN A 193 -7.70 5.29 -1.76
CA ASN A 193 -8.22 6.57 -2.24
C ASN A 193 -9.53 6.94 -1.53
N GLY A 194 -9.75 8.24 -1.40
CA GLY A 194 -10.94 8.82 -0.80
C GLY A 194 -10.57 10.00 0.09
N ILE A 195 -11.38 11.06 0.06
CA ILE A 195 -11.19 12.22 0.92
C ILE A 195 -11.60 11.82 2.34
N HIS A 196 -10.66 11.94 3.26
CA HIS A 196 -10.92 11.82 4.69
C HIS A 196 -11.72 13.05 5.15
N ILE A 197 -12.91 12.85 5.71
CA ILE A 197 -13.67 13.96 6.28
C ILE A 197 -13.11 14.28 7.65
N VAL A 198 -12.93 15.57 7.94
CA VAL A 198 -12.37 16.04 9.20
C VAL A 198 -13.40 16.82 10.03
N PRO A 199 -13.32 16.76 11.37
CA PRO A 199 -14.25 17.46 12.25
C PRO A 199 -14.04 18.97 12.14
N LYS A 200 -15.06 19.69 11.66
CA LYS A 200 -15.01 21.15 11.48
C LYS A 200 -14.56 21.86 12.75
N HIS A 201 -15.10 21.45 13.90
CA HIS A 201 -14.84 22.10 15.17
C HIS A 201 -13.43 21.91 15.74
N ILE A 202 -12.62 21.04 15.14
CA ILE A 202 -11.20 20.87 15.48
C ILE A 202 -10.32 21.62 14.48
N TRP A 203 -10.71 21.61 13.21
CA TRP A 203 -9.90 22.12 12.11
C TRP A 203 -10.19 23.59 11.77
N GLU A 204 -11.36 24.12 12.16
CA GLU A 204 -11.70 25.53 11.94
C GLU A 204 -10.78 26.44 12.75
N GLY A 205 -10.02 27.29 12.04
CA GLY A 205 -9.04 28.21 12.62
C GLY A 205 -7.61 27.68 12.67
N GLU A 206 -7.40 26.40 12.37
CA GLU A 206 -6.06 25.82 12.17
C GLU A 206 -5.57 26.08 10.73
N ASP A 207 -4.26 26.12 10.53
CA ASP A 207 -3.65 26.11 9.20
C ASP A 207 -3.52 24.65 8.71
N PRO A 208 -4.31 24.21 7.72
CA PRO A 208 -4.31 22.81 7.30
C PRO A 208 -3.01 22.37 6.62
N THR A 209 -2.14 23.30 6.21
CA THR A 209 -0.84 22.99 5.59
C THR A 209 0.22 22.60 6.62
N SER A 210 0.01 22.93 7.90
CA SER A 210 0.98 22.71 8.97
C SER A 210 0.39 22.02 10.21
N PHE A 211 -0.93 22.00 10.36
CA PHE A 211 -1.62 21.35 11.48
C PHE A 211 -1.36 19.84 11.47
N LYS A 212 -0.71 19.32 12.52
CA LYS A 212 -0.35 17.90 12.61
C LYS A 212 -1.51 16.98 13.01
N ASN A 213 -2.61 17.52 13.54
CA ASN A 213 -3.74 16.75 14.06
C ASN A 213 -3.32 15.64 15.06
N LEU A 214 -2.30 15.92 15.90
CA LEU A 214 -1.77 14.95 16.87
C LEU A 214 -1.44 15.64 18.20
N ASP A 215 -2.24 15.32 19.21
CA ASP A 215 -2.04 15.68 20.61
C ASP A 215 -2.88 14.71 21.47
N LEU A 216 -2.27 13.59 21.86
CA LEU A 216 -2.96 12.54 22.61
C LEU A 216 -3.48 13.03 23.96
N ALA A 217 -2.81 14.01 24.59
CA ALA A 217 -3.24 14.57 25.88
C ALA A 217 -4.53 15.40 25.74
N ARG A 218 -4.77 15.98 24.56
CA ARG A 218 -6.00 16.71 24.21
C ARG A 218 -7.04 15.83 23.51
N GLY A 219 -6.78 14.52 23.36
CA GLY A 219 -7.69 13.59 22.68
C GLY A 219 -7.68 13.70 21.15
N LEU A 220 -6.61 14.24 20.55
CA LEU A 220 -6.42 14.28 19.10
C LEU A 220 -5.63 13.06 18.60
N PRO A 221 -5.93 12.54 17.40
CA PRO A 221 -6.97 13.01 16.48
C PRO A 221 -8.40 12.67 16.93
N VAL A 222 -9.34 13.57 16.65
CA VAL A 222 -10.78 13.28 16.75
C VAL A 222 -11.25 12.57 15.48
N VAL A 223 -11.92 11.43 15.65
CA VAL A 223 -12.08 10.41 14.59
C VAL A 223 -13.49 9.85 14.57
N SER A 224 -13.94 9.31 13.44
CA SER A 224 -15.26 8.67 13.36
C SER A 224 -15.17 7.15 13.61
N GLY A 225 -14.04 6.55 13.24
CA GLY A 225 -13.80 5.11 13.21
C GLY A 225 -13.79 4.39 14.55
N PRO A 226 -13.81 3.05 14.53
CA PRO A 226 -13.95 2.23 15.73
C PRO A 226 -12.72 2.24 16.63
N TYR A 227 -11.61 2.81 16.21
CA TYR A 227 -10.40 2.88 17.03
C TYR A 227 -9.97 4.32 17.28
N ARG A 228 -9.23 4.52 18.36
CA ARG A 228 -8.50 5.75 18.68
C ARG A 228 -7.02 5.48 18.73
N LEU A 229 -6.22 6.50 18.43
CA LEU A 229 -4.78 6.43 18.57
C LEU A 229 -4.41 6.39 20.06
N ALA A 230 -3.64 5.37 20.45
CA ALA A 230 -3.14 5.22 21.83
C ALA A 230 -1.65 5.58 21.94
N LEU A 231 -0.88 5.31 20.87
CA LEU A 231 0.55 5.64 20.78
C LEU A 231 0.95 5.80 19.32
N SER A 232 1.86 6.72 19.04
CA SER A 232 2.53 6.83 17.73
C SER A 232 3.98 7.25 17.90
N GLU A 233 4.88 6.29 17.71
CA GLU A 233 6.34 6.44 17.87
C GLU A 233 7.04 5.79 16.68
N PRO A 234 8.29 6.16 16.35
CA PRO A 234 8.96 5.62 15.16
C PRO A 234 9.05 4.09 15.10
N GLN A 235 9.06 3.40 16.25
CA GLN A 235 9.19 1.94 16.33
C GLN A 235 7.87 1.19 16.58
N GLN A 236 6.76 1.90 16.82
CA GLN A 236 5.45 1.28 17.03
C GLN A 236 4.30 2.30 16.98
N ARG A 237 3.14 1.86 16.52
CA ARG A 237 1.89 2.61 16.62
C ARG A 237 0.78 1.72 17.15
N LEU A 238 0.02 2.23 18.11
CA LEU A 238 -1.03 1.47 18.79
C LEU A 238 -2.37 2.18 18.58
N TRP A 239 -3.40 1.39 18.33
CA TRP A 239 -4.78 1.83 18.34
C TRP A 239 -5.59 0.98 19.32
N ASP A 240 -6.45 1.65 20.07
CA ASP A 240 -7.36 1.01 21.01
C ASP A 240 -8.81 1.15 20.56
N LEU A 241 -9.58 0.10 20.75
CA LEU A 241 -11.00 0.06 20.45
C LEU A 241 -11.72 1.17 21.22
N ARG A 242 -12.64 1.83 20.51
CA ARG A 242 -13.60 2.77 21.07
C ARG A 242 -14.90 2.04 21.38
N GLU A 243 -15.20 1.87 22.66
CA GLU A 243 -16.48 1.31 23.10
C GLU A 243 -17.66 2.23 22.72
N ASP A 244 -17.41 3.52 22.53
CA ASP A 244 -18.38 4.54 22.16
C ASP A 244 -18.54 4.74 20.64
N TRP A 245 -18.03 3.81 19.82
CA TRP A 245 -18.13 3.92 18.36
C TRP A 245 -19.60 4.02 17.92
N TRP A 246 -19.89 5.08 17.15
CA TRP A 246 -21.25 5.46 16.77
C TRP A 246 -22.03 4.31 16.11
N ALA A 247 -21.36 3.53 15.25
CA ALA A 247 -22.00 2.47 14.49
C ALA A 247 -22.50 1.35 15.40
N ALA A 248 -21.79 1.08 16.49
CA ALA A 248 -22.23 0.15 17.53
C ALA A 248 -23.39 0.72 18.36
N GLN A 249 -23.29 1.99 18.75
CA GLN A 249 -24.32 2.64 19.57
C GLN A 249 -25.68 2.71 18.89
N ILE A 250 -25.71 2.93 17.56
CA ILE A 250 -26.96 2.98 16.80
C ILE A 250 -27.40 1.60 16.26
N GLY A 251 -26.65 0.53 16.56
CA GLY A 251 -26.95 -0.82 16.08
C GLY A 251 -26.68 -1.05 14.59
N PHE A 252 -25.91 -0.19 13.93
CA PHE A 252 -25.53 -0.35 12.52
C PHE A 252 -24.46 -1.43 12.32
N GLN A 253 -23.50 -1.53 13.24
CA GLN A 253 -22.46 -2.55 13.25
C GLN A 253 -22.23 -3.06 14.66
N ARG A 254 -21.60 -4.23 14.80
CA ARG A 254 -21.08 -4.67 16.10
C ARG A 254 -19.70 -4.07 16.35
N LEU A 255 -19.33 -3.88 17.61
CA LEU A 255 -17.94 -3.55 17.95
C LEU A 255 -16.98 -4.60 17.37
N PRO A 256 -15.82 -4.18 16.83
CA PRO A 256 -14.73 -5.10 16.51
C PRO A 256 -14.34 -5.97 17.71
N ARG A 257 -13.97 -7.22 17.44
CA ARG A 257 -13.49 -8.16 18.48
C ARG A 257 -12.03 -7.93 18.87
N VAL A 258 -11.27 -7.26 18.00
CA VAL A 258 -9.90 -6.85 18.26
C VAL A 258 -9.95 -5.57 19.07
N GLU A 259 -9.41 -5.59 20.27
CA GLU A 259 -9.40 -4.43 21.17
C GLU A 259 -8.17 -3.55 20.99
N ARG A 260 -7.06 -4.12 20.50
CA ARG A 260 -5.86 -3.37 20.16
C ARG A 260 -5.28 -3.77 18.81
N ILE A 261 -4.86 -2.78 18.04
CA ILE A 261 -4.04 -2.95 16.84
C ILE A 261 -2.65 -2.40 17.14
N ILE A 262 -1.60 -3.14 16.78
CA ILE A 262 -0.19 -2.72 16.93
C ILE A 262 0.46 -2.80 15.57
N TYR A 263 1.04 -1.69 15.11
CA TYR A 263 1.91 -1.68 13.94
C TYR A 263 3.37 -1.68 14.37
N LEU A 264 4.14 -2.59 13.79
CA LEU A 264 5.58 -2.74 14.01
C LEU A 264 6.35 -2.40 12.71
N PRO A 265 6.86 -1.16 12.58
CA PRO A 265 7.62 -0.70 11.41
C PRO A 265 9.07 -1.22 11.40
N GLN A 266 9.25 -2.52 11.61
CA GLN A 266 10.55 -3.15 11.82
C GLN A 266 11.09 -3.83 10.54
N GLY A 267 10.67 -3.33 9.38
CA GLY A 267 10.66 -4.02 8.09
C GLY A 267 11.99 -4.61 7.59
N ASP A 268 12.04 -5.94 7.61
CA ASP A 268 12.45 -6.76 6.46
C ASP A 268 11.64 -8.06 6.50
N GLU A 269 11.52 -8.71 5.35
CA GLU A 269 10.67 -9.88 5.19
C GLU A 269 11.08 -11.06 6.09
N ASN A 270 12.39 -11.26 6.27
CA ASN A 270 12.91 -12.35 7.08
C ASN A 270 12.54 -12.16 8.55
N LYS A 271 12.59 -10.93 9.04
CA LYS A 271 12.18 -10.60 10.40
C LYS A 271 10.69 -10.83 10.63
N TRP A 272 9.83 -10.47 9.67
CA TRP A 272 8.40 -10.78 9.77
C TRP A 272 8.14 -12.28 9.80
N VAL A 273 8.83 -13.04 8.95
CA VAL A 273 8.74 -14.51 8.97
C VAL A 273 9.08 -15.05 10.36
N GLN A 274 10.19 -14.63 10.98
CA GLN A 274 10.56 -15.10 12.32
C GLN A 274 9.52 -14.72 13.39
N LEU A 275 8.98 -13.51 13.34
CA LEU A 275 7.96 -13.05 14.31
C LEU A 275 6.65 -13.82 14.16
N ILE A 276 6.22 -14.12 12.94
CA ILE A 276 5.01 -14.93 12.67
C ILE A 276 5.23 -16.39 13.12
N LEU A 277 6.40 -16.99 12.84
CA LEU A 277 6.73 -18.34 13.33
C LEU A 277 6.72 -18.41 14.86
N ALA A 278 7.17 -17.34 15.53
CA ALA A 278 7.15 -17.24 16.98
C ALA A 278 5.78 -16.86 17.58
N ASN A 279 4.73 -16.70 16.76
CA ASN A 279 3.40 -16.19 17.16
C ASN A 279 3.43 -14.78 17.81
N GLN A 280 4.46 -14.00 17.51
CA GLN A 280 4.67 -12.63 17.99
C GLN A 280 4.10 -11.57 17.03
N MET A 281 3.61 -11.98 15.86
CA MET A 281 2.97 -11.16 14.84
C MET A 281 1.82 -11.94 14.20
N ASP A 282 0.74 -11.26 13.83
CA ASP A 282 -0.46 -11.88 13.26
C ASP A 282 -0.55 -11.70 11.74
N GLN A 283 -0.06 -10.57 11.21
CA GLN A 283 -0.15 -10.24 9.79
C GLN A 283 1.06 -9.41 9.35
N CYS A 284 1.39 -9.47 8.06
CA CYS A 284 2.27 -8.51 7.39
C CYS A 284 1.70 -8.15 6.00
N ILE A 285 2.26 -7.12 5.38
CA ILE A 285 1.78 -6.60 4.09
C ILE A 285 2.08 -7.58 2.95
N ASP A 286 3.36 -7.86 2.72
CA ASP A 286 3.84 -8.61 1.56
C ASP A 286 4.94 -9.58 1.95
N LEU A 287 4.88 -10.77 1.37
CA LEU A 287 5.90 -11.80 1.45
C LEU A 287 6.07 -12.43 0.07
N ARG A 288 7.26 -12.97 -0.20
CA ARG A 288 7.54 -13.76 -1.41
C ARG A 288 7.00 -15.16 -1.27
N PRO A 289 6.61 -15.78 -2.39
CA PRO A 289 6.02 -17.12 -2.39
C PRO A 289 6.81 -18.16 -1.57
N SER A 290 8.14 -18.14 -1.63
CA SER A 290 9.00 -19.05 -0.84
C SER A 290 8.87 -18.85 0.67
N ASN A 291 8.77 -17.60 1.11
CA ASN A 291 8.62 -17.27 2.53
C ASN A 291 7.20 -17.53 3.03
N ILE A 292 6.18 -17.28 2.20
CA ILE A 292 4.80 -17.68 2.52
C ILE A 292 4.71 -19.20 2.67
N LYS A 293 5.27 -19.95 1.72
CA LYS A 293 5.31 -21.41 1.80
C LYS A 293 6.02 -21.90 3.06
N THR A 294 7.15 -21.28 3.41
CA THR A 294 7.89 -21.59 4.64
C THR A 294 7.05 -21.36 5.89
N LEU A 295 6.35 -20.22 5.97
CA LEU A 295 5.45 -19.91 7.08
C LEU A 295 4.31 -20.92 7.20
N LEU A 296 3.67 -21.24 6.08
CA LEU A 296 2.61 -22.23 6.05
C LEU A 296 3.15 -23.57 6.57
N ASP A 297 4.24 -24.08 6.00
CA ASP A 297 4.81 -25.39 6.35
C ASP A 297 5.22 -25.50 7.83
N GLN A 298 5.74 -24.41 8.43
CA GLN A 298 6.31 -24.42 9.77
C GLN A 298 5.34 -23.97 10.87
N ASN A 299 4.27 -23.23 10.55
CA ASN A 299 3.28 -22.78 11.53
C ASN A 299 1.85 -23.18 11.10
N PRO A 300 1.22 -24.18 11.75
CA PRO A 300 -0.12 -24.62 11.41
C PRO A 300 -1.22 -23.60 11.74
N ASN A 301 -0.91 -22.56 12.54
CA ASN A 301 -1.84 -21.48 12.87
C ASN A 301 -1.86 -20.38 11.81
N VAL A 302 -0.99 -20.45 10.79
CA VAL A 302 -0.91 -19.47 9.72
C VAL A 302 -1.68 -19.96 8.49
N THR A 303 -2.43 -19.03 7.90
CA THR A 303 -3.18 -19.24 6.66
C THR A 303 -3.06 -18.01 5.76
N THR A 304 -3.41 -18.17 4.49
CA THR A 304 -3.55 -17.09 3.52
C THR A 304 -5.00 -17.01 3.04
N TRP A 305 -5.30 -16.06 2.15
CA TRP A 305 -6.62 -15.97 1.50
C TRP A 305 -6.99 -17.26 0.75
N SER A 306 -6.04 -17.87 0.04
CA SER A 306 -6.23 -19.17 -0.64
C SER A 306 -5.95 -20.36 0.29
N GLY A 307 -6.05 -20.15 1.60
CA GLY A 307 -5.71 -21.15 2.61
C GLY A 307 -4.22 -21.47 2.60
N ARG A 308 -3.90 -22.71 2.24
CA ARG A 308 -2.53 -23.24 2.19
C ARG A 308 -2.11 -23.66 0.78
N GLN A 309 -2.88 -23.25 -0.23
CA GLN A 309 -2.68 -23.60 -1.63
C GLN A 309 -2.23 -22.36 -2.42
N LEU A 310 -1.59 -22.59 -3.58
CA LEU A 310 -1.31 -21.54 -4.55
C LEU A 310 -2.60 -20.75 -4.88
N PRO A 311 -2.52 -19.43 -5.13
CA PRO A 311 -1.30 -18.61 -5.18
C PRO A 311 -0.84 -18.05 -3.82
N TYR A 312 -1.27 -18.64 -2.70
CA TYR A 312 -1.00 -18.19 -1.33
C TYR A 312 -1.46 -16.75 -1.03
N GLY A 313 -2.53 -16.29 -1.68
CA GLY A 313 -2.96 -14.90 -1.61
C GLY A 313 -4.30 -14.64 -2.30
N TYR A 314 -4.76 -13.40 -2.19
CA TYR A 314 -5.89 -12.89 -2.97
C TYR A 314 -5.39 -12.32 -4.30
N ARG A 315 -6.30 -12.06 -5.23
CA ARG A 315 -5.98 -11.43 -6.51
C ARG A 315 -5.73 -9.94 -6.30
N ASP A 316 -4.50 -9.50 -6.49
CA ASP A 316 -4.17 -8.09 -6.37
C ASP A 316 -4.85 -7.25 -7.48
N TRP A 317 -5.16 -5.99 -7.17
CA TRP A 317 -5.77 -5.04 -8.08
C TRP A 317 -4.74 -4.37 -9.01
N TRP A 318 -3.45 -4.54 -8.73
CA TRP A 318 -2.34 -3.97 -9.50
C TRP A 318 -1.55 -5.05 -10.25
N PRO A 319 -1.80 -5.25 -11.57
CA PRO A 319 -0.94 -6.08 -12.39
C PRO A 319 0.45 -5.44 -12.55
N PRO A 320 1.55 -6.14 -12.23
CA PRO A 320 2.89 -5.63 -12.51
C PRO A 320 3.09 -5.43 -14.01
N ALA A 321 3.66 -4.29 -14.39
CA ALA A 321 3.88 -3.92 -15.78
C ALA A 321 5.29 -3.36 -16.01
N LEU A 322 5.85 -3.64 -17.19
CA LEU A 322 7.08 -3.00 -17.67
C LEU A 322 6.71 -1.72 -18.43
N GLY A 323 6.94 -0.57 -17.81
CA GLY A 323 6.75 0.75 -18.43
C GLY A 323 7.97 1.20 -19.25
N PHE A 324 7.73 2.03 -20.27
CA PHE A 324 8.77 2.65 -21.08
C PHE A 324 8.65 4.18 -21.02
N ASN A 325 9.77 4.90 -21.06
CA ASN A 325 9.74 6.33 -21.34
C ASN A 325 9.46 6.54 -22.83
N ASN A 326 8.22 6.88 -23.19
CA ASN A 326 7.81 7.05 -24.59
C ASN A 326 8.21 8.39 -25.20
N LEU A 327 8.92 9.24 -24.45
CA LEU A 327 9.41 10.53 -24.93
C LEU A 327 10.87 10.47 -25.42
N GLU A 328 11.55 9.35 -25.19
CA GLU A 328 12.98 9.23 -25.46
C GLU A 328 13.30 8.05 -26.39
N PRO A 329 14.22 8.24 -27.35
CA PRO A 329 14.75 7.13 -28.13
C PRO A 329 15.39 6.04 -27.27
N PRO A 330 15.27 4.76 -27.65
CA PRO A 330 14.54 4.25 -28.82
C PRO A 330 13.09 3.87 -28.51
N PHE A 331 12.56 4.16 -27.31
CA PHE A 331 11.25 3.68 -26.86
C PHE A 331 10.11 4.67 -27.15
N ASP A 332 10.40 5.80 -27.76
CA ASP A 332 9.45 6.62 -28.52
C ASP A 332 8.85 5.84 -29.70
N ASP A 333 9.64 4.96 -30.34
CA ASP A 333 9.19 4.06 -31.40
C ASP A 333 8.38 2.86 -30.87
N PRO A 334 7.10 2.68 -31.28
CA PRO A 334 6.28 1.54 -30.85
C PRO A 334 6.84 0.18 -31.26
N ASP A 335 7.53 0.07 -32.39
CA ASP A 335 8.10 -1.21 -32.84
C ASP A 335 9.17 -1.68 -31.86
N MET A 336 9.98 -0.77 -31.31
CA MET A 336 11.00 -1.12 -30.32
C MET A 336 10.38 -1.68 -29.04
N ARG A 337 9.20 -1.17 -28.64
CA ARG A 337 8.44 -1.72 -27.51
C ARG A 337 7.85 -3.09 -27.83
N TRP A 338 7.40 -3.32 -29.06
CA TRP A 338 6.99 -4.64 -29.54
C TRP A 338 8.14 -5.64 -29.56
N ALA A 339 9.34 -5.22 -29.96
CA ALA A 339 10.53 -6.06 -29.92
C ALA A 339 10.84 -6.54 -28.49
N VAL A 340 10.74 -5.65 -27.51
CA VAL A 340 10.88 -6.00 -26.09
C VAL A 340 9.71 -6.87 -25.61
N ASN A 341 8.46 -6.56 -25.98
CA ASN A 341 7.29 -7.36 -25.58
C ASN A 341 7.39 -8.82 -26.05
N HIS A 342 7.84 -9.06 -27.28
CA HIS A 342 8.03 -10.41 -27.81
C HIS A 342 9.18 -11.18 -27.15
N ALA A 343 10.08 -10.51 -26.45
CA ALA A 343 11.12 -11.17 -25.66
C ALA A 343 10.61 -11.69 -24.30
N ILE A 344 9.39 -11.31 -23.88
CA ILE A 344 8.88 -11.62 -22.55
C ILE A 344 8.02 -12.88 -22.58
N ASP A 345 8.48 -13.90 -21.86
CA ASP A 345 7.73 -15.13 -21.56
C ASP A 345 7.06 -14.99 -20.17
N ARG A 346 5.79 -14.58 -20.19
CA ARG A 346 4.99 -14.34 -18.98
C ARG A 346 4.69 -15.61 -18.19
N GLU A 347 4.54 -16.74 -18.87
CA GLU A 347 4.34 -18.04 -18.21
C GLU A 347 5.57 -18.41 -17.41
N GLN A 348 6.77 -18.24 -18.00
CA GLN A 348 8.02 -18.46 -17.29
C GLN A 348 8.25 -17.48 -16.15
N LEU A 349 7.84 -16.20 -16.29
CA LEU A 349 7.92 -15.23 -15.18
C LEU A 349 7.09 -15.69 -13.99
N VAL A 350 5.85 -16.15 -14.21
CA VAL A 350 4.99 -16.67 -13.14
C VAL A 350 5.56 -17.97 -12.58
N ALA A 351 5.94 -18.93 -13.43
CA ALA A 351 6.39 -20.25 -13.02
C ALA A 351 7.72 -20.23 -12.26
N ILE A 352 8.68 -19.39 -12.67
CA ILE A 352 10.02 -19.32 -12.07
C ILE A 352 10.11 -18.17 -11.07
N GLY A 353 9.77 -16.95 -11.51
CA GLY A 353 9.92 -15.75 -10.69
C GLY A 353 8.99 -15.74 -9.48
N TRP A 354 7.73 -16.17 -9.68
CA TRP A 354 6.73 -16.31 -8.62
C TRP A 354 6.44 -17.74 -8.18
N GLN A 355 7.20 -18.72 -8.67
CA GLN A 355 7.04 -20.13 -8.25
C GLN A 355 5.59 -20.65 -8.46
N GLY A 356 4.90 -20.14 -9.48
CA GLY A 356 3.50 -20.46 -9.78
C GLY A 356 2.47 -19.73 -8.92
N ALA A 357 2.88 -18.84 -8.01
CA ALA A 357 2.01 -18.11 -7.10
C ALA A 357 1.46 -16.81 -7.70
N GLY A 358 0.80 -16.92 -8.86
CA GLY A 358 0.18 -15.78 -9.52
C GLY A 358 -0.38 -16.14 -10.89
N GLU A 359 -0.87 -15.12 -11.58
CA GLU A 359 -1.31 -15.19 -12.97
C GLU A 359 -0.86 -13.91 -13.69
N TYR A 360 -0.87 -13.95 -15.03
CA TYR A 360 -0.63 -12.76 -15.85
C TYR A 360 -1.94 -12.29 -16.50
N THR A 361 -1.97 -11.01 -16.85
CA THR A 361 -3.01 -10.42 -17.69
C THR A 361 -2.37 -9.82 -18.95
N LEU A 362 -3.12 -9.82 -20.05
CA LEU A 362 -2.70 -9.20 -21.32
C LEU A 362 -3.14 -7.74 -21.44
N LEU A 363 -3.93 -7.27 -20.47
CA LEU A 363 -4.51 -5.94 -20.42
C LEU A 363 -4.03 -5.25 -19.14
N PRO A 364 -4.08 -3.91 -19.05
CA PRO A 364 -3.63 -3.18 -17.86
C PRO A 364 -4.60 -3.31 -16.66
N PHE A 365 -5.44 -4.34 -16.66
CA PHE A 365 -6.52 -4.54 -15.70
C PHE A 365 -6.47 -5.96 -15.12
N PRO A 366 -6.73 -6.12 -13.81
CA PRO A 366 -6.90 -7.42 -13.19
C PRO A 366 -8.21 -8.07 -13.66
N HIS A 367 -8.30 -9.40 -13.55
CA HIS A 367 -9.50 -10.17 -13.90
C HIS A 367 -10.58 -10.10 -12.78
N PHE A 368 -11.01 -8.90 -12.40
CA PHE A 368 -12.13 -8.74 -11.46
C PHE A 368 -13.48 -8.90 -12.18
N PRO A 369 -14.53 -9.43 -11.50
CA PRO A 369 -15.82 -9.69 -12.15
C PRO A 369 -16.40 -8.48 -12.90
N PRO A 370 -16.42 -7.24 -12.34
CA PRO A 370 -16.90 -6.07 -13.07
C PRO A 370 -16.09 -5.71 -14.32
N LEU A 371 -14.81 -6.14 -14.40
CA LEU A 371 -13.90 -5.83 -15.51
C LEU A 371 -13.93 -6.88 -16.62
N MET A 372 -14.46 -8.08 -16.35
CA MET A 372 -14.52 -9.17 -17.32
C MET A 372 -15.31 -8.81 -18.58
N HIS A 373 -16.34 -7.95 -18.47
CA HIS A 373 -17.08 -7.46 -19.63
C HIS A 373 -16.16 -6.77 -20.66
N TYR A 374 -15.29 -5.87 -20.21
CA TYR A 374 -14.37 -5.14 -21.08
C TYR A 374 -13.29 -6.07 -21.67
N ILE A 375 -12.79 -7.01 -20.85
CA ILE A 375 -11.81 -8.00 -21.30
C ILE A 375 -12.41 -8.88 -22.41
N ASN A 376 -13.66 -9.31 -22.25
CA ASN A 376 -14.35 -10.16 -23.23
C ASN A 376 -14.68 -9.41 -24.54
N GLN A 377 -14.87 -8.08 -24.49
CA GLN A 377 -15.20 -7.27 -25.66
C GLN A 377 -14.02 -7.05 -26.63
N VAL A 378 -12.77 -7.24 -26.17
CA VAL A 378 -11.56 -6.93 -26.95
C VAL A 378 -10.80 -8.17 -27.43
N GLN A 379 -11.46 -9.34 -27.43
CA GLN A 379 -10.80 -10.61 -27.79
C GLN A 379 -10.37 -10.64 -29.27
N ASP A 380 -11.12 -10.00 -30.16
CA ASP A 380 -10.75 -9.82 -31.57
C ASP A 380 -9.49 -8.95 -31.72
N LEU A 381 -9.35 -7.90 -30.91
CA LEU A 381 -8.14 -7.07 -30.87
C LEU A 381 -6.94 -7.84 -30.33
N LEU A 382 -7.11 -8.65 -29.29
CA LEU A 382 -6.03 -9.51 -28.76
C LEU A 382 -5.60 -10.58 -29.76
N ALA A 383 -6.54 -11.09 -30.59
CA ALA A 383 -6.21 -12.00 -31.69
C ALA A 383 -5.45 -11.29 -32.82
N LYS A 384 -5.86 -10.05 -33.16
CA LYS A 384 -5.21 -9.23 -34.18
C LYS A 384 -3.81 -8.76 -33.75
N TYR A 385 -3.65 -8.41 -32.48
CA TYR A 385 -2.42 -7.92 -31.87
C TYR A 385 -2.02 -8.87 -30.73
N PRO A 386 -1.21 -9.91 -31.03
CA PRO A 386 -0.91 -10.98 -30.08
C PRO A 386 0.12 -10.52 -29.03
N VAL A 387 -0.29 -9.60 -28.15
CA VAL A 387 0.54 -9.00 -27.08
C VAL A 387 1.09 -10.05 -26.10
N GLY A 388 0.42 -11.20 -25.96
CA GLY A 388 0.87 -12.32 -25.13
C GLY A 388 1.91 -13.23 -25.79
N LYS A 389 2.24 -13.03 -27.06
CA LYS A 389 3.12 -13.93 -27.80
C LYS A 389 4.60 -13.66 -27.51
N HIS A 390 5.25 -14.62 -26.86
CA HIS A 390 6.71 -14.73 -26.77
C HIS A 390 7.27 -15.30 -28.09
N ASP A 391 8.11 -14.52 -28.79
CA ASP A 391 8.65 -14.86 -30.11
C ASP A 391 9.96 -14.09 -30.40
N LEU A 392 11.10 -14.71 -30.10
CA LEU A 392 12.42 -14.10 -30.30
C LEU A 392 12.74 -13.81 -31.77
N ALA A 393 12.12 -14.51 -32.72
CA ALA A 393 12.31 -14.24 -34.15
C ALA A 393 11.61 -12.94 -34.55
N GLN A 394 10.44 -12.64 -33.99
CA GLN A 394 9.78 -11.35 -34.17
C GLN A 394 10.59 -10.21 -33.55
N THR A 395 11.16 -10.42 -32.34
CA THR A 395 12.13 -9.46 -31.78
C THR A 395 13.27 -9.20 -32.76
N ALA A 396 13.92 -10.24 -33.28
CA ALA A 396 15.03 -10.08 -34.22
C ALA A 396 14.63 -9.37 -35.52
N ALA A 397 13.52 -9.76 -36.14
CA ALA A 397 13.03 -9.15 -37.37
C ALA A 397 12.71 -7.66 -37.20
N ILE A 398 12.18 -7.25 -36.04
CA ILE A 398 11.96 -5.84 -35.73
C ILE A 398 13.29 -5.11 -35.57
N MET A 399 14.20 -5.66 -34.76
CA MET A 399 15.51 -5.05 -34.47
C MET A 399 16.34 -4.85 -35.76
N GLU A 400 16.41 -5.87 -36.61
CA GLU A 400 17.11 -5.81 -37.90
C GLU A 400 16.47 -4.78 -38.85
N ARG A 401 15.13 -4.75 -38.95
CA ARG A 401 14.41 -3.73 -39.74
C ARG A 401 14.66 -2.31 -39.25
N LYS A 402 14.91 -2.13 -37.96
CA LYS A 402 15.27 -0.85 -37.33
C LYS A 402 16.76 -0.52 -37.40
N GLY A 403 17.55 -1.34 -38.10
CA GLY A 403 18.97 -1.10 -38.34
C GLY A 403 19.87 -1.49 -37.17
N TRP A 404 19.40 -2.33 -36.24
CA TRP A 404 20.24 -2.91 -35.20
C TRP A 404 20.92 -4.18 -35.74
N SER A 405 22.21 -4.34 -35.43
CA SER A 405 22.96 -5.57 -35.67
C SER A 405 23.32 -6.21 -34.34
N ARG A 406 23.74 -7.47 -34.33
CA ARG A 406 24.33 -8.10 -33.14
C ARG A 406 25.85 -7.90 -33.11
N ASP A 407 26.41 -7.72 -31.92
CA ASP A 407 27.85 -7.75 -31.69
C ASP A 407 28.37 -9.20 -31.53
N ALA A 408 29.65 -9.35 -31.17
CA ALA A 408 30.29 -10.66 -30.99
C ALA A 408 29.67 -11.48 -29.84
N GLU A 409 29.09 -10.80 -28.85
CA GLU A 409 28.40 -11.41 -27.71
C GLU A 409 26.90 -11.65 -27.98
N GLY A 410 26.43 -11.33 -29.19
CA GLY A 410 25.04 -11.51 -29.59
C GLY A 410 24.10 -10.39 -29.12
N MET A 411 24.61 -9.27 -28.62
CA MET A 411 23.82 -8.15 -28.14
C MET A 411 23.51 -7.15 -29.26
N TRP A 412 22.30 -6.61 -29.28
CA TRP A 412 21.86 -5.59 -30.22
C TRP A 412 22.69 -4.33 -30.03
N GLN A 413 23.29 -3.88 -31.12
CA GLN A 413 24.08 -2.66 -31.19
C GLN A 413 23.74 -1.87 -32.46
N ARG A 414 24.03 -0.57 -32.41
CA ARG A 414 23.99 0.34 -33.55
C ARG A 414 25.12 1.34 -33.38
N ASP A 415 25.90 1.54 -34.43
CA ASP A 415 27.08 2.41 -34.44
C ASP A 415 28.11 2.08 -33.32
N GLY A 416 28.23 0.80 -32.98
CA GLY A 416 29.13 0.31 -31.93
C GLY A 416 28.60 0.45 -30.50
N GLU A 417 27.38 0.97 -30.32
CA GLU A 417 26.74 1.13 -29.02
C GLU A 417 25.63 0.08 -28.81
N ARG A 418 25.69 -0.65 -27.70
CA ARG A 418 24.66 -1.63 -27.31
C ARG A 418 23.35 -0.95 -26.90
N LEU A 419 22.22 -1.57 -27.23
CA LEU A 419 20.92 -1.21 -26.68
C LEU A 419 20.83 -1.63 -25.20
N ARG A 420 21.10 -0.68 -24.32
CA ARG A 420 21.01 -0.88 -22.87
C ARG A 420 19.58 -0.72 -22.37
N ILE A 421 19.12 -1.67 -21.56
CA ILE A 421 17.80 -1.64 -20.92
C ILE A 421 17.99 -1.75 -19.39
N PRO A 422 18.20 -0.64 -18.68
CA PRO A 422 18.20 -0.64 -17.22
C PRO A 422 16.75 -0.67 -16.69
N VAL A 423 16.31 -1.83 -16.22
CA VAL A 423 15.00 -1.99 -15.58
C VAL A 423 15.05 -1.38 -14.18
N VAL A 424 14.25 -0.33 -13.94
CA VAL A 424 14.13 0.29 -12.63
C VAL A 424 13.00 -0.38 -11.86
N VAL A 425 13.30 -0.88 -10.67
CA VAL A 425 12.34 -1.59 -9.82
C VAL A 425 12.20 -0.92 -8.46
N PHE A 426 11.00 -1.00 -7.88
CA PHE A 426 10.78 -0.48 -6.53
C PHE A 426 11.53 -1.35 -5.50
N PRO A 427 12.21 -0.74 -4.51
CA PRO A 427 12.78 -1.49 -3.40
C PRO A 427 11.74 -2.40 -2.75
N SER A 428 12.13 -3.64 -2.45
CA SER A 428 11.28 -4.62 -1.78
C SER A 428 10.01 -5.01 -2.54
N LEU A 429 9.88 -4.71 -3.83
CA LEU A 429 8.82 -5.22 -4.73
C LEU A 429 9.46 -5.79 -6.00
N PHE A 430 8.89 -6.87 -6.53
CA PHE A 430 9.24 -7.46 -7.85
C PHE A 430 10.67 -8.00 -8.03
N GLN A 431 11.48 -8.02 -6.97
CA GLN A 431 12.88 -8.45 -7.02
C GLN A 431 13.05 -9.94 -7.33
N ASP A 432 11.98 -10.73 -7.14
CA ASP A 432 11.91 -12.17 -7.32
C ASP A 432 11.78 -12.59 -8.80
N PHE A 433 10.95 -11.89 -9.59
CA PHE A 433 10.83 -12.16 -11.02
C PHE A 433 11.71 -11.27 -11.91
N THR A 434 12.23 -10.14 -11.40
CA THR A 434 13.07 -9.21 -12.18
C THR A 434 14.33 -9.88 -12.77
N PRO A 435 15.08 -10.74 -12.04
CA PRO A 435 16.22 -11.46 -12.63
C PRO A 435 15.83 -12.36 -13.80
N VAL A 436 14.65 -12.99 -13.73
CA VAL A 436 14.11 -13.83 -14.81
C VAL A 436 13.79 -12.96 -16.03
N LEU A 437 13.15 -11.81 -15.83
CA LEU A 437 12.88 -10.84 -16.89
C LEU A 437 14.18 -10.35 -17.56
N VAL A 438 15.18 -9.94 -16.77
CA VAL A 438 16.47 -9.48 -17.31
C VAL A 438 17.17 -10.57 -18.12
N GLU A 439 17.12 -11.82 -17.67
CA GLU A 439 17.68 -12.95 -18.40
C GLU A 439 16.92 -13.21 -19.72
N GLN A 440 15.59 -13.13 -19.73
CA GLN A 440 14.80 -13.21 -20.97
C GLN A 440 15.20 -12.13 -21.98
N LEU A 441 15.33 -10.88 -21.52
CA LEU A 441 15.77 -9.77 -22.37
C LEU A 441 17.19 -9.97 -22.92
N ARG A 442 18.11 -10.47 -22.10
CA ARG A 442 19.49 -10.80 -22.54
C ARG A 442 19.50 -11.89 -23.60
N ARG A 443 18.70 -12.95 -23.44
CA ARG A 443 18.56 -14.00 -24.47
C ARG A 443 18.01 -13.47 -25.79
N ALA A 444 17.15 -12.45 -25.72
CA ALA A 444 16.66 -11.77 -26.92
C ALA A 444 17.72 -10.86 -27.57
N GLY A 445 18.85 -10.59 -26.91
CA GLY A 445 19.96 -9.75 -27.37
C GLY A 445 19.98 -8.36 -26.77
N PHE A 446 19.13 -8.02 -25.80
CA PHE A 446 19.18 -6.71 -25.15
C PHE A 446 20.23 -6.68 -24.04
N ASP A 447 21.02 -5.61 -23.95
CA ASP A 447 21.96 -5.40 -22.84
C ASP A 447 21.18 -4.93 -21.59
N ALA A 448 20.42 -5.87 -21.01
CA ALA A 448 19.52 -5.61 -19.91
C ALA A 448 20.22 -5.73 -18.56
N SER A 449 19.82 -4.87 -17.63
CA SER A 449 20.22 -4.89 -16.22
C SER A 449 19.04 -4.43 -15.37
N PHE A 450 19.17 -4.48 -14.04
CA PHE A 450 18.18 -3.86 -13.18
C PHE A 450 18.86 -3.08 -12.05
N ARG A 451 18.15 -2.06 -11.56
CA ARG A 451 18.55 -1.27 -10.39
C ARG A 451 17.32 -0.90 -9.58
N MET A 452 17.53 -0.66 -8.29
CA MET A 452 16.46 -0.12 -7.45
C MET A 452 16.24 1.36 -7.78
N PHE A 453 14.99 1.78 -7.71
CA PHE A 453 14.64 3.19 -7.64
C PHE A 453 15.34 3.80 -6.41
N SER A 454 16.08 4.88 -6.65
CA SER A 454 16.92 5.57 -5.66
C SER A 454 16.19 6.72 -5.01
#